data_AF-A0A7W3FKN8-F1
#
_entry.id   AF-A0A7W3FKN8-F1
#
_cell.length_a   1.000
_cell.length_b   1.000
_cell.length_c   1.000
_cell.angle_alpha   90.00
_cell.angle_beta   90.00
_cell.angle_gamma   90.00
#
_symmetry.space_group_name_H-M   'P 1'
#
loop_
_entity.id
_entity.type
_entity.pdbx_description
1 polymer ?
#
loop_
_entity_poly.entity_id
_entity_poly.type
_entity_poly.pdbx_seq_one_letter_code
_entity_poly.pdbx_strand_id
1 'polypeptide(L)'
;MAEFSPTGARLHALIGDAVLDLPFHLVERLEHALADGVTPEMTPALIGHLRLMERGDAGDGMPWDEPGLPDGRSGELARVSRNLTALSALWRLLQAAYMARRHGGAGQGLGEDMEQALILAGRELADSAGVALHSRR
;
A
#
# COMPACT_ATOMS: atom_id res chain seq x y z
N MET A 1 42.63 -19.23 -20.05
CA MET A 1 41.20 -19.49 -19.82
C MET A 1 41.09 -19.86 -18.36
N ALA A 2 40.85 -18.89 -17.49
CA ALA A 2 40.89 -19.11 -16.04
C ALA A 2 39.62 -19.85 -15.61
N GLU A 3 39.82 -21.01 -15.01
CA GLU A 3 38.81 -21.91 -14.46
C GLU A 3 38.23 -21.24 -13.20
N PHE A 4 36.99 -20.74 -13.27
CA PHE A 4 36.32 -20.14 -12.11
C PHE A 4 35.93 -21.25 -11.14
N SER A 5 36.49 -21.19 -9.93
CA SER A 5 36.03 -21.92 -8.75
C SER A 5 34.52 -21.64 -8.53
N PRO A 6 33.71 -22.61 -8.07
CA PRO A 6 32.24 -22.53 -8.05
C PRO A 6 31.67 -21.46 -7.09
N THR A 7 32.50 -20.82 -6.27
CA THR A 7 32.11 -19.70 -5.39
C THR A 7 32.18 -18.39 -6.17
N GLY A 8 31.03 -17.75 -6.42
CA GLY A 8 30.95 -16.45 -7.10
C GLY A 8 30.39 -16.49 -8.51
N ALA A 9 30.00 -17.67 -9.02
CA ALA A 9 29.54 -17.83 -10.40
C ALA A 9 28.20 -17.12 -10.68
N ARG A 10 27.25 -17.10 -9.72
CA ARG A 10 25.94 -16.45 -9.91
C ARG A 10 26.06 -14.93 -9.80
N LEU A 11 26.90 -14.47 -8.89
CA LEU A 11 27.18 -13.07 -8.66
C LEU A 11 28.00 -12.50 -9.82
N HIS A 12 29.02 -13.22 -10.31
CA HIS A 12 29.74 -12.86 -11.55
C HIS A 12 28.82 -12.80 -12.76
N ALA A 13 27.86 -13.72 -12.90
CA ALA A 13 26.87 -13.64 -13.97
C ALA A 13 25.96 -12.40 -13.89
N LEU A 14 25.71 -11.86 -12.69
CA LEU A 14 24.84 -10.70 -12.47
C LEU A 14 25.57 -9.36 -12.61
N ILE A 15 26.77 -9.24 -12.05
CA ILE A 15 27.52 -7.97 -11.95
C ILE A 15 28.89 -8.01 -12.63
N GLY A 16 29.24 -9.11 -13.28
CA GLY A 16 30.52 -9.27 -13.99
C GLY A 16 31.71 -9.13 -13.07
N ASP A 17 32.76 -8.50 -13.57
CA ASP A 17 34.03 -8.32 -12.86
C ASP A 17 33.94 -7.38 -11.66
N ALA A 18 32.82 -6.66 -11.47
CA ALA A 18 32.56 -5.88 -10.26
C ALA A 18 32.50 -6.75 -8.99
N VAL A 19 32.34 -8.08 -9.14
CA VAL A 19 32.45 -9.03 -8.03
C VAL A 19 33.84 -9.02 -7.39
N LEU A 20 34.88 -8.64 -8.14
CA LEU A 20 36.27 -8.61 -7.67
C LEU A 20 36.53 -7.48 -6.67
N ASP A 21 35.68 -6.46 -6.65
CA ASP A 21 35.76 -5.33 -5.71
C ASP A 21 35.07 -5.63 -4.37
N LEU A 22 34.40 -6.78 -4.25
CA LEU A 22 33.67 -7.18 -3.04
C LEU A 22 34.57 -7.99 -2.09
N PRO A 23 34.53 -7.70 -0.78
CA PRO A 23 35.10 -8.55 0.24
C PRO A 23 34.59 -10.00 0.14
N PHE A 24 35.49 -10.98 0.28
CA PHE A 24 35.19 -12.41 0.11
C PHE A 24 33.98 -12.91 0.93
N HIS A 25 33.86 -12.48 2.19
CA HIS A 25 32.72 -12.85 3.05
C HIS A 25 31.37 -12.32 2.53
N LEU A 26 31.36 -11.20 1.79
CA LEU A 26 30.15 -10.70 1.14
C LEU A 26 29.84 -11.49 -0.12
N VAL A 27 30.86 -11.87 -0.89
CA VAL A 27 30.70 -12.75 -2.06
C VAL A 27 30.07 -14.08 -1.63
N GLU A 28 30.59 -14.73 -0.59
CA GLU A 28 30.03 -15.99 -0.08
C GLU A 28 28.59 -15.83 0.43
N ARG A 29 28.31 -14.77 1.20
CA ARG A 29 26.96 -14.53 1.74
C ARG A 29 25.94 -14.24 0.65
N LEU A 30 26.33 -13.47 -0.37
CA LEU A 30 25.47 -13.14 -1.51
C LEU A 30 25.29 -14.34 -2.43
N GLU A 31 26.32 -15.14 -2.65
CA GLU A 31 26.22 -16.41 -3.39
C GLU A 31 25.28 -17.40 -2.70
N HIS A 32 25.34 -17.50 -1.37
CA HIS A 32 24.42 -18.33 -0.60
C HIS A 32 22.97 -17.83 -0.75
N ALA A 33 22.74 -16.52 -0.62
CA ALA A 33 21.42 -15.93 -0.84
C ALA A 33 20.91 -16.14 -2.29
N LEU A 34 21.79 -16.06 -3.28
CA LEU A 34 21.44 -16.35 -4.68
C LEU A 34 21.20 -17.85 -4.92
N ALA A 35 21.90 -18.74 -4.22
CA ALA A 35 21.77 -20.19 -4.32
C ALA A 35 20.51 -20.71 -3.62
N ASP A 36 20.13 -20.12 -2.49
CA ASP A 36 18.90 -20.41 -1.74
C ASP A 36 17.64 -20.00 -2.50
N GLY A 37 17.80 -19.38 -3.67
CA GLY A 37 16.70 -18.85 -4.43
C GLY A 37 16.01 -17.78 -3.61
N VAL A 38 16.65 -16.62 -3.43
CA VAL A 38 15.92 -15.35 -3.31
C VAL A 38 15.21 -15.09 -4.64
N THR A 39 14.29 -15.99 -5.01
CA THR A 39 12.99 -15.55 -5.42
C THR A 39 12.51 -14.69 -4.25
N PRO A 40 12.36 -13.36 -4.38
CA PRO A 40 11.40 -12.72 -3.49
C PRO A 40 10.17 -13.62 -3.60
N GLU A 41 9.69 -14.20 -2.49
CA GLU A 41 8.42 -14.90 -2.54
C GLU A 41 7.53 -13.94 -3.30
N MET A 42 7.09 -14.33 -4.51
CA MET A 42 6.19 -13.53 -5.32
C MET A 42 4.87 -13.64 -4.58
N THR A 43 4.83 -13.00 -3.41
CA THR A 43 3.67 -12.79 -2.59
C THR A 43 2.73 -12.15 -3.58
N PRO A 44 1.62 -12.82 -3.94
CA PRO A 44 0.70 -12.27 -4.91
C PRO A 44 0.43 -10.82 -4.54
N ALA A 45 0.47 -9.90 -5.50
CA ALA A 45 0.46 -8.46 -5.20
C ALA A 45 -0.66 -8.09 -4.21
N LEU A 46 -1.81 -8.76 -4.29
CA LEU A 46 -2.90 -8.70 -3.31
C LEU A 46 -2.45 -8.97 -1.87
N ILE A 47 -1.80 -10.11 -1.61
CA ILE A 47 -1.29 -10.46 -0.27
C ILE A 47 -0.21 -9.48 0.19
N GLY A 48 0.60 -8.97 -0.75
CA GLY A 48 1.59 -7.93 -0.46
C GLY A 48 0.92 -6.65 0.04
N HIS A 49 -0.14 -6.19 -0.64
CA HIS A 49 -0.88 -5.01 -0.24
C HIS A 49 -1.69 -5.24 1.04
N LEU A 50 -2.27 -6.42 1.27
CA LEU A 50 -2.94 -6.74 2.53
C LEU A 50 -1.99 -6.63 3.73
N ARG A 51 -0.78 -7.20 3.61
CA ARG A 51 0.25 -7.06 4.65
C ARG A 51 0.74 -5.62 4.83
N LEU A 52 0.72 -4.81 3.77
CA LEU A 52 1.01 -3.38 3.88
C LEU A 52 -0.09 -2.66 4.68
N MET A 53 -1.36 -2.95 4.38
CA MET A 53 -2.51 -2.40 5.10
C MET A 53 -2.54 -2.77 6.60
N GLU A 54 -1.85 -3.83 7.03
CA GLU A 54 -1.67 -4.17 8.45
C GLU A 54 -0.60 -3.28 9.14
N ARG A 55 0.29 -2.65 8.38
CA ARG A 55 1.42 -1.87 8.89
C ARG A 55 1.12 -0.38 9.07
N GLY A 56 0.10 0.13 8.39
CA GLY A 56 -0.22 1.55 8.37
C GLY A 56 -1.70 1.80 8.15
N ASP A 57 -2.17 2.92 8.69
CA ASP A 57 -3.59 3.28 8.71
C ASP A 57 -3.96 4.31 7.64
N ALA A 58 -3.02 4.74 6.78
CA ALA A 58 -3.27 5.73 5.73
C ALA A 58 -4.10 5.15 4.57
N GLY A 59 -4.58 6.03 3.66
CA GLY A 59 -5.43 5.61 2.55
C GLY A 59 -4.80 4.62 1.57
N ASP A 60 -3.48 4.55 1.52
CA ASP A 60 -2.68 3.60 0.74
C ASP A 60 -2.20 2.38 1.56
N GLY A 61 -2.57 2.32 2.85
CA GLY A 61 -2.10 1.31 3.79
C GLY A 61 -0.68 1.57 4.33
N MET A 62 -0.03 2.68 3.98
CA MET A 62 1.31 2.98 4.46
C MET A 62 1.28 3.74 5.81
N PRO A 63 2.36 3.70 6.60
CA PRO A 63 2.52 4.59 7.74
C PRO A 63 2.58 6.06 7.32
N TRP A 64 2.09 6.96 8.17
CA TRP A 64 2.21 8.40 7.92
C TRP A 64 3.60 8.90 8.34
N ASP A 65 4.49 9.05 7.38
CA ASP A 65 5.88 9.45 7.59
C ASP A 65 6.07 10.97 7.41
N GLU A 66 5.71 11.72 8.45
CA GLU A 66 5.94 13.16 8.52
C GLU A 66 6.89 13.47 9.70
N PRO A 67 8.10 13.99 9.43
CA PRO A 67 9.11 14.23 10.46
C PRO A 67 8.66 15.27 11.49
N GLY A 68 8.97 15.02 12.77
CA GLY A 68 8.74 15.98 13.85
C GLY A 68 7.30 16.05 14.36
N LEU A 69 6.44 15.10 13.96
CA LEU A 69 5.12 14.97 14.55
C LEU A 69 5.18 14.48 16.01
N PRO A 70 4.30 14.99 16.90
CA PRO A 70 4.12 14.43 18.24
C PRO A 70 3.69 12.96 18.19
N ASP A 71 4.04 12.21 19.24
CA ASP A 71 3.60 10.82 19.42
C ASP A 71 2.07 10.70 19.25
N GLY A 72 1.63 9.71 18.47
CA GLY A 72 0.21 9.49 18.16
C GLY A 72 -0.36 10.35 17.02
N ARG A 73 0.23 11.51 16.69
CA ARG A 73 -0.28 12.39 15.63
C ARG A 73 -0.16 11.79 14.24
N SER A 74 0.91 11.03 13.98
CA SER A 74 1.08 10.27 12.73
C SER A 74 -0.08 9.28 12.52
N GLY A 75 -0.50 8.56 13.55
CA GLY A 75 -1.65 7.65 13.48
C GLY A 75 -2.98 8.36 13.23
N GLU A 76 -3.20 9.53 13.83
CA GLU A 76 -4.41 10.34 13.56
C GLU A 76 -4.46 10.82 12.11
N LEU A 77 -3.35 11.33 11.58
CA LEU A 77 -3.26 11.80 10.20
C LEU A 77 -3.41 10.65 9.20
N ALA A 78 -2.85 9.48 9.51
CA ALA A 78 -3.08 8.26 8.75
C ALA A 78 -4.59 7.94 8.68
N ARG A 79 -5.29 7.92 9.81
CA ARG A 79 -6.74 7.67 9.87
C ARG A 79 -7.54 8.71 9.09
N VAL A 80 -7.18 9.99 9.18
CA VAL A 80 -7.81 11.06 8.38
C VAL A 80 -7.62 10.81 6.89
N SER A 81 -6.39 10.49 6.46
CA SER A 81 -6.08 10.16 5.06
C SER A 81 -6.92 8.99 4.54
N ARG A 82 -7.05 7.92 5.33
CA ARG A 82 -7.90 6.78 4.99
C ARG A 82 -9.37 7.16 4.88
N ASN A 83 -9.90 7.91 5.84
CA ASN A 83 -11.30 8.33 5.82
C ASN A 83 -11.62 9.22 4.60
N LEU A 84 -10.71 10.14 4.25
CA LEU A 84 -10.85 10.98 3.06
C LEU A 84 -10.77 10.16 1.76
N THR A 85 -9.90 9.16 1.72
CA THR A 85 -9.79 8.23 0.58
C THR A 85 -11.10 7.44 0.40
N ALA A 86 -11.66 6.91 1.49
CA ALA A 86 -12.93 6.20 1.47
C ALA A 86 -14.10 7.12 1.06
N LEU A 87 -14.17 8.35 1.59
CA LEU A 87 -15.15 9.35 1.21
C LEU A 87 -15.11 9.66 -0.29
N SER A 88 -13.92 9.84 -0.85
CA SER A 88 -13.75 10.09 -2.30
C SER A 88 -14.31 8.93 -3.13
N ALA A 89 -14.07 7.68 -2.72
CA ALA A 89 -14.61 6.50 -3.38
C ALA A 89 -16.15 6.45 -3.30
N LEU A 90 -16.74 6.71 -2.13
CA LEU A 90 -18.19 6.75 -1.95
C LEU A 90 -18.86 7.82 -2.82
N TRP A 91 -18.27 9.02 -2.90
CA TRP A 91 -18.80 10.10 -3.74
C TRP A 91 -18.76 9.73 -5.23
N ARG A 92 -17.71 9.05 -5.67
CA ARG A 92 -17.62 8.55 -7.04
C ARG A 92 -18.70 7.51 -7.34
N LEU A 93 -19.01 6.63 -6.40
CA LEU A 93 -20.10 5.64 -6.54
C LEU A 93 -21.46 6.34 -6.63
N LEU A 94 -21.75 7.27 -5.72
CA LEU A 94 -23.00 8.04 -5.73
C LEU A 94 -23.14 8.86 -7.02
N GLN A 95 -22.06 9.49 -7.49
CA GLN A 95 -22.06 10.24 -8.74
C GLN A 95 -22.29 9.32 -9.94
N ALA A 96 -21.65 8.14 -9.97
CA ALA A 96 -21.86 7.16 -11.02
C ALA A 96 -23.32 6.67 -11.03
N ALA A 97 -23.89 6.39 -9.86
CA ALA A 97 -25.29 5.99 -9.70
C ALA A 97 -26.27 7.05 -10.21
N TYR A 98 -26.03 8.32 -9.84
CA TYR A 98 -26.78 9.46 -10.34
C TYR A 98 -26.72 9.55 -11.87
N MET A 99 -25.51 9.45 -12.45
CA MET A 99 -25.32 9.52 -13.89
C MET A 99 -25.99 8.35 -14.62
N ALA A 100 -25.91 7.14 -14.06
CA ALA A 100 -26.57 5.97 -14.61
C ALA A 100 -28.10 6.11 -14.60
N ARG A 101 -28.71 6.64 -13.52
CA ARG A 101 -30.14 7.00 -13.54
C ARG A 101 -30.47 8.06 -14.57
N ARG A 102 -29.65 9.11 -14.63
CA ARG A 102 -29.87 10.26 -15.53
C ARG A 102 -29.85 9.86 -17.01
N HIS A 103 -28.98 8.92 -17.38
CA HIS A 103 -28.79 8.52 -18.77
C HIS A 103 -29.49 7.21 -19.15
N GLY A 104 -29.68 6.29 -18.21
CA GLY A 104 -30.27 4.97 -18.44
C GLY A 104 -31.70 4.79 -17.92
N GLY A 105 -32.25 5.78 -17.22
CA GLY A 105 -33.59 5.71 -16.62
C GLY A 105 -33.58 5.27 -15.15
N ALA A 106 -34.73 5.42 -14.47
CA ALA A 106 -34.85 5.34 -13.01
C ALA A 106 -34.33 4.03 -12.37
N GLY A 107 -34.33 2.92 -13.10
CA GLY A 107 -33.87 1.62 -12.60
C GLY A 107 -32.38 1.31 -12.83
N GLN A 108 -31.61 2.21 -13.45
CA GLN A 108 -30.20 1.95 -13.80
C GLN A 108 -29.19 2.47 -12.75
N GLY A 109 -29.69 3.02 -11.64
CA GLY A 109 -28.86 3.48 -10.52
C GLY A 109 -28.71 2.46 -9.41
N LEU A 110 -28.18 2.94 -8.29
CA LEU A 110 -28.29 2.24 -7.01
C LEU A 110 -29.74 2.29 -6.52
N GLY A 111 -30.16 1.23 -5.83
CA GLY A 111 -31.42 1.22 -5.09
C GLY A 111 -31.37 2.16 -3.88
N GLU A 112 -32.52 2.68 -3.47
CA GLU A 112 -32.65 3.67 -2.39
C GLU A 112 -31.94 3.25 -1.09
N ASP A 113 -32.11 1.99 -0.68
CA ASP A 113 -31.45 1.44 0.52
C ASP A 113 -29.92 1.54 0.44
N MET A 114 -29.34 1.26 -0.73
CA MET A 114 -27.90 1.31 -0.94
C MET A 114 -27.41 2.76 -0.97
N GLU A 115 -28.14 3.67 -1.63
CA GLU A 115 -27.80 5.10 -1.62
C GLU A 115 -27.79 5.65 -0.21
N GLN A 116 -28.83 5.34 0.58
CA GLN A 116 -28.93 5.79 1.96
C GLN A 116 -27.81 5.19 2.84
N ALA A 117 -27.47 3.92 2.64
CA ALA A 117 -26.35 3.29 3.34
C ALA A 117 -25.00 3.96 3.01
N LEU A 118 -24.74 4.30 1.74
CA LEU A 118 -23.50 4.99 1.34
C LEU A 118 -23.45 6.42 1.89
N ILE A 119 -24.58 7.13 1.91
CA ILE A 119 -24.67 8.47 2.52
C ILE A 119 -24.37 8.40 4.03
N LEU A 120 -24.96 7.44 4.73
CA LEU A 120 -24.71 7.25 6.17
C LEU A 120 -23.25 6.88 6.44
N ALA A 121 -22.69 5.94 5.67
CA ALA A 121 -21.27 5.57 5.78
C ALA A 121 -20.36 6.79 5.52
N GLY A 122 -20.69 7.61 4.52
CA GLY A 122 -19.97 8.85 4.25
C GLY A 122 -20.01 9.82 5.43
N ARG A 123 -21.17 10.01 6.05
CA ARG A 123 -21.30 10.83 7.25
C ARG A 123 -20.40 10.34 8.38
N GLU A 124 -20.43 9.05 8.70
CA GLU A 124 -19.61 8.49 9.78
C GLU A 124 -18.10 8.63 9.50
N LEU A 125 -17.67 8.48 8.24
CA LEU A 125 -16.28 8.70 7.85
C LEU A 125 -15.86 10.17 8.02
N ALA A 126 -16.74 11.11 7.66
CA ALA A 126 -16.50 12.54 7.82
C ALA A 126 -16.44 12.93 9.31
N ASP A 127 -17.37 12.42 10.12
CA ASP A 127 -17.38 12.64 11.57
C ASP A 127 -16.12 12.06 12.22
N SER A 128 -15.72 10.84 11.83
CA SER A 128 -14.49 10.21 12.32
C SER A 128 -13.23 10.99 11.92
N ALA A 129 -13.15 11.51 10.69
CA ALA A 129 -12.04 12.37 10.26
C ALA A 129 -12.03 13.70 11.04
N GLY A 130 -13.20 14.28 11.28
CA GLY A 130 -13.38 15.49 12.09
C GLY A 130 -12.85 15.31 13.50
N VAL A 131 -13.22 14.21 14.18
CA VAL A 131 -12.72 13.88 15.52
C VAL A 131 -11.19 13.77 15.55
N ALA A 132 -10.58 13.08 14.58
CA ALA A 132 -9.13 12.91 14.50
C ALA A 132 -8.37 14.20 14.16
N LEU A 133 -9.01 15.15 13.47
CA LEU A 133 -8.43 16.47 13.22
C LEU A 133 -8.51 17.38 14.45
N HIS A 134 -9.60 17.27 15.23
CA HIS A 134 -9.90 18.11 16.40
C HIS A 134 -9.46 17.52 17.74
N SER A 135 -8.87 16.34 17.77
CA SER A 135 -8.30 15.71 18.97
C SER A 135 -7.14 16.50 19.62
N ARG A 136 -6.85 17.72 19.13
CA ARG A 136 -6.09 18.73 19.85
C ARG A 136 -7.00 19.58 20.77
N ARG A 137 -7.17 19.10 22.00
CA ARG A 137 -6.96 19.91 23.21
C ARG A 137 -6.35 19.05 24.30
#